data_AF-A0A9K3HA98-F1
#
_entry.id   AF-A0A9K3HA98-F1
#
_cell.length_a   1.000
_cell.length_b   1.000
_cell.length_c   1.000
_cell.angle_alpha   90.00
_cell.angle_beta   90.00
_cell.angle_gamma   90.00
#
_symmetry.space_group_name_H-M   'P 1'
#
loop_
_entity.id
_entity.type
_entity.pdbx_description
1 polymer ?
#
loop_
_entity_poly.entity_id
_entity_poly.type
_entity_poly.pdbx_seq_one_letter_code
_entity_poly.pdbx_strand_id
1 'polypeptide(L)'
;MFYLNFNSYIYFSQRPLNTSQELKDNLEHRYKYMAQYNEDNSLLTFCNATNNNEYVLNKVMAGYNAVYGQLCNRVSSYSRSKDFGWDWQSCTEMVMPMGRGENDTMFQAKPFDMVNYTKECEQVFGVTPRPYWAPIEFGGHDIKNVLNKFASNIIFSNGLRDPYSSGG
;
A
#
# COMPACT_ATOMS: atom_id res chain seq x y z
N MET A 1 17.77 -26.04 -8.73
CA MET A 1 16.44 -25.96 -9.37
C MET A 1 15.40 -26.08 -8.27
N PHE A 2 14.99 -24.96 -7.67
CA PHE A 2 14.04 -24.97 -6.55
C PHE A 2 12.62 -24.97 -7.11
N TYR A 3 11.96 -26.12 -7.04
CA TYR A 3 10.53 -26.21 -7.28
C TYR A 3 9.81 -25.51 -6.11
N LEU A 4 9.37 -24.27 -6.33
CA LEU A 4 8.29 -23.69 -5.53
C LEU A 4 7.05 -24.56 -5.77
N ASN A 5 6.74 -25.43 -4.81
CA ASN A 5 5.56 -26.28 -4.90
C ASN A 5 4.31 -25.40 -4.66
N PHE A 6 3.77 -24.85 -5.74
CA PHE A 6 2.60 -23.96 -5.76
C PHE A 6 1.33 -24.59 -5.14
N ASN A 7 1.32 -25.90 -4.91
CA ASN A 7 0.15 -26.63 -4.42
C ASN A 7 -0.32 -26.23 -3.02
N SER A 8 0.56 -25.78 -2.12
CA SER A 8 0.15 -25.29 -0.80
C SER A 8 -0.46 -23.87 -0.83
N TYR A 9 -0.31 -23.15 -1.92
CA TYR A 9 -0.80 -21.76 -2.11
C TYR A 9 -2.16 -21.72 -2.79
N ILE A 10 -2.59 -22.83 -3.39
CA ILE A 10 -3.94 -23.00 -3.97
C ILE A 10 -5.02 -22.69 -2.93
N TYR A 11 -4.73 -22.89 -1.64
CA TYR A 11 -5.66 -22.64 -0.53
C TYR A 11 -5.53 -21.23 0.07
N PHE A 12 -4.54 -20.43 -0.34
CA PHE A 12 -4.41 -19.05 0.12
C PHE A 12 -5.39 -18.14 -0.60
N SER A 13 -5.76 -18.45 -1.83
CA SER A 13 -6.48 -17.55 -2.70
C SER A 13 -7.73 -18.16 -3.30
N GLN A 14 -8.79 -17.37 -3.46
CA GLN A 14 -10.04 -17.81 -4.10
C GLN A 14 -9.87 -18.18 -5.59
N ARG A 15 -8.71 -17.87 -6.17
CA ARG A 15 -8.29 -18.26 -7.53
C ARG A 15 -6.79 -18.58 -7.53
N PRO A 16 -6.28 -19.30 -8.54
CA PRO A 16 -4.84 -19.50 -8.68
C PRO A 16 -4.08 -18.18 -8.78
N LEU A 17 -2.90 -18.14 -8.15
CA LEU A 17 -1.92 -17.08 -8.34
C LEU A 17 -1.17 -17.32 -9.65
N ASN A 18 -1.07 -16.30 -10.48
CA ASN A 18 -0.43 -16.37 -11.79
C ASN A 18 1.07 -16.07 -11.70
N THR A 19 1.50 -15.29 -10.70
CA THR A 19 2.92 -14.90 -10.53
C THR A 19 3.32 -14.80 -9.06
N SER A 20 4.62 -14.87 -8.78
CA SER A 20 5.15 -14.60 -7.44
C SER A 20 5.01 -13.13 -7.04
N GLN A 21 4.94 -12.20 -8.01
CA GLN A 21 4.73 -10.79 -7.76
C GLN A 21 3.33 -10.53 -7.20
N GLU A 22 2.32 -11.22 -7.74
CA GLU A 22 0.95 -11.14 -7.28
C GLU A 22 0.81 -11.56 -5.81
N LEU A 23 1.51 -12.62 -5.40
CA LEU A 23 1.59 -13.03 -3.99
C LEU A 23 2.20 -11.91 -3.13
N LYS A 24 3.34 -11.35 -3.55
CA LYS A 24 4.04 -10.30 -2.81
C LYS A 24 3.18 -9.05 -2.63
N ASP A 25 2.55 -8.57 -3.71
CA ASP A 25 1.72 -7.36 -3.68
C ASP A 25 0.51 -7.55 -2.75
N ASN A 26 -0.11 -8.72 -2.76
CA ASN A 26 -1.26 -9.02 -1.89
C ASN A 26 -0.86 -9.14 -0.41
N LEU A 27 0.28 -9.77 -0.10
CA LEU A 27 0.80 -9.82 1.27
C LEU A 27 1.20 -8.42 1.74
N GLU A 28 1.89 -7.64 0.91
CA GLU A 28 2.29 -6.27 1.26
C GLU A 28 1.06 -5.38 1.53
N HIS A 29 0.04 -5.44 0.67
CA HIS A 29 -1.19 -4.67 0.84
C HIS A 29 -1.93 -5.01 2.14
N ARG A 30 -2.02 -6.30 2.49
CA ARG A 30 -2.65 -6.70 3.76
C ARG A 30 -1.89 -6.18 4.96
N TYR A 31 -0.56 -6.21 4.93
CA TYR A 31 0.23 -5.62 6.00
C TYR A 31 -0.01 -4.12 6.12
N LYS A 32 -0.04 -3.38 4.99
CA LYS A 32 -0.36 -1.94 4.98
C LYS A 32 -1.74 -1.66 5.58
N TYR A 33 -2.74 -2.48 5.23
CA TYR A 33 -4.09 -2.37 5.79
C TYR A 33 -4.09 -2.61 7.31
N MET A 34 -3.40 -3.65 7.79
CA MET A 34 -3.26 -3.87 9.24
C MET A 34 -2.58 -2.69 9.91
N ALA A 35 -1.49 -2.15 9.34
CA ALA A 35 -0.78 -1.01 9.92
C ALA A 35 -1.65 0.25 10.02
N GLN A 36 -2.45 0.53 8.99
CA GLN A 36 -3.35 1.68 8.97
C GLN A 36 -4.50 1.55 9.98
N TYR A 37 -5.07 0.34 10.14
CA TYR A 37 -6.25 0.08 10.96
C TYR A 37 -5.94 -0.70 12.24
N ASN A 38 -4.76 -0.48 12.83
CA ASN A 38 -4.28 -1.23 14.00
C ASN A 38 -4.93 -0.76 15.33
N GLU A 39 -6.24 -0.60 15.39
CA GLU A 39 -6.96 -0.25 16.62
C GLU A 39 -7.10 -1.46 17.56
N ASP A 40 -7.18 -2.66 16.99
CA ASP A 40 -7.44 -3.94 17.65
C ASP A 40 -6.17 -4.71 18.08
N ASN A 41 -4.99 -4.10 17.92
CA ASN A 41 -3.69 -4.76 18.04
C ASN A 41 -3.51 -5.96 17.08
N SER A 42 -4.17 -5.95 15.91
CA SER A 42 -3.96 -6.93 14.84
C SER A 42 -2.49 -7.16 14.49
N LEU A 43 -1.65 -6.13 14.49
CA LEU A 43 -0.19 -6.29 14.29
C LEU A 43 0.48 -7.12 15.39
N LEU A 44 0.08 -6.95 16.66
CA LEU A 44 0.64 -7.75 17.76
C LEU A 44 0.21 -9.21 17.62
N THR A 45 -1.05 -9.45 17.29
CA THR A 45 -1.60 -10.79 17.01
C THR A 45 -0.85 -11.45 15.86
N PHE A 46 -0.63 -10.72 14.75
CA PHE A 46 0.17 -11.17 13.62
C PHE A 46 1.60 -11.56 14.06
N CYS A 47 2.30 -10.65 14.74
CA CYS A 47 3.69 -10.87 15.18
C CYS A 47 3.81 -12.09 16.11
N ASN A 48 2.91 -12.23 17.08
CA ASN A 48 2.91 -13.37 18.00
C ASN A 48 2.74 -14.70 17.26
N ALA A 49 1.84 -14.77 16.27
CA ALA A 49 1.62 -15.98 15.48
C ALA A 49 2.78 -16.30 14.52
N THR A 50 3.55 -15.30 14.08
CA THR A 50 4.76 -15.52 13.26
C THR A 50 5.96 -16.03 14.06
N ASN A 51 5.92 -15.97 15.40
CA ASN A 51 7.01 -16.39 16.27
C ASN A 51 7.04 -17.91 16.50
N ASN A 52 7.29 -18.68 15.44
CA ASN A 52 7.39 -20.14 15.48
C ASN A 52 8.58 -20.64 14.63
N ASN A 53 8.85 -21.95 14.63
CA ASN A 53 10.03 -22.55 13.95
C ASN A 53 9.76 -23.06 12.52
N GLU A 54 8.70 -22.58 11.87
CA GLU A 54 8.34 -22.98 10.50
C GLU A 54 9.19 -22.29 9.40
N TYR A 55 8.99 -22.71 8.15
CA TYR A 55 9.47 -21.94 7.00
C TYR A 55 8.86 -20.54 6.95
N VAL A 56 9.62 -19.55 6.44
CA VAL A 56 9.25 -18.11 6.44
C VAL A 56 7.82 -17.87 5.95
N LEU A 57 7.43 -18.51 4.85
CA LEU A 57 6.09 -18.36 4.32
C LEU A 57 5.02 -18.90 5.29
N ASN A 58 5.21 -20.10 5.85
CA ASN A 58 4.28 -20.68 6.82
C ASN A 58 4.12 -19.78 8.04
N LYS A 59 5.19 -19.09 8.48
CA LYS A 59 5.12 -18.08 9.54
C LYS A 59 4.21 -16.91 9.15
N VAL A 60 4.45 -16.31 7.99
CA VAL A 60 3.65 -15.19 7.47
C VAL A 60 2.19 -15.59 7.33
N MET A 61 1.94 -16.80 6.85
CA MET A 61 0.61 -17.39 6.73
C MET A 61 -0.09 -17.59 8.08
N ALA A 62 0.63 -18.09 9.09
CA ALA A 62 0.12 -18.19 10.45
C ALA A 62 -0.27 -16.82 11.01
N GLY A 63 0.55 -15.79 10.77
CA GLY A 63 0.26 -14.41 11.11
C GLY A 63 -1.06 -13.91 10.50
N TYR A 64 -1.22 -14.07 9.19
CA TYR A 64 -2.45 -13.64 8.51
C TYR A 64 -3.67 -14.43 8.97
N ASN A 65 -3.55 -15.74 9.18
CA ASN A 65 -4.64 -16.57 9.66
C ASN A 65 -5.05 -16.21 11.10
N ALA A 66 -4.12 -15.75 11.94
CA ALA A 66 -4.43 -15.33 13.30
C ALA A 66 -5.25 -14.02 13.35
N VAL A 67 -5.05 -13.12 12.38
CA VAL A 67 -5.79 -11.84 12.29
C VAL A 67 -7.10 -12.00 11.53
N TYR A 68 -7.09 -12.70 10.41
CA TYR A 68 -8.23 -12.74 9.47
C TYR A 68 -8.99 -14.06 9.46
N GLY A 69 -8.55 -15.06 10.22
CA GLY A 69 -9.05 -16.44 10.16
C GLY A 69 -8.52 -17.22 8.95
N GLN A 70 -8.87 -18.51 8.87
CA GLN A 70 -8.51 -19.40 7.75
C GLN A 70 -9.46 -19.19 6.55
N LEU A 71 -9.43 -18.00 5.96
CA LEU A 71 -10.20 -17.72 4.75
C LEU A 71 -9.30 -17.78 3.51
N CYS A 72 -9.79 -18.40 2.43
CA CYS A 72 -9.24 -18.20 1.10
C CYS A 72 -9.31 -16.70 0.78
N ASN A 73 -8.15 -16.07 0.68
CA ASN A 73 -8.00 -14.64 0.52
C ASN A 73 -8.41 -14.23 -0.89
N ARG A 74 -9.17 -13.14 -0.98
CA ARG A 74 -9.41 -12.48 -2.26
C ARG A 74 -8.09 -11.90 -2.74
N VAL A 75 -7.63 -12.35 -3.91
CA VAL A 75 -6.44 -11.81 -4.57
C VAL A 75 -6.88 -10.62 -5.40
N SER A 76 -6.40 -9.44 -5.04
CA SER A 76 -6.66 -8.20 -5.75
C SER A 76 -5.64 -8.00 -6.87
N SER A 77 -6.11 -7.51 -8.02
CA SER A 77 -5.26 -6.86 -9.01
C SER A 77 -5.12 -5.39 -8.62
N TYR A 78 -3.90 -4.87 -8.66
CA TYR A 78 -3.60 -3.47 -8.34
C TYR A 78 -3.42 -2.62 -9.61
N SER A 79 -3.99 -3.07 -10.73
CA SER A 79 -4.07 -2.31 -11.98
C SER A 79 -5.06 -1.15 -11.84
N ARG A 80 -4.69 0.03 -12.32
CA ARG A 80 -5.63 1.17 -12.42
C ARG A 80 -6.81 0.83 -13.32
N SER A 81 -7.98 1.31 -12.96
CA SER A 81 -9.20 1.15 -13.75
C SER A 81 -9.99 2.46 -13.82
N LYS A 82 -10.68 2.65 -14.96
CA LYS A 82 -11.57 3.79 -15.20
C LYS A 82 -12.78 3.82 -14.27
N ASP A 83 -13.10 2.70 -13.64
CA ASP A 83 -14.27 2.56 -12.77
C ASP A 83 -14.00 3.09 -11.35
N PHE A 84 -12.74 3.43 -11.01
CA PHE A 84 -12.36 3.92 -9.69
C PHE A 84 -11.94 5.39 -9.75
N GLY A 85 -12.73 6.26 -9.10
CA GLY A 85 -12.44 7.70 -9.05
C GLY A 85 -11.08 8.05 -8.42
N TRP A 86 -10.60 7.23 -7.49
CA TRP A 86 -9.28 7.39 -6.88
C TRP A 86 -8.14 7.20 -7.89
N ASP A 87 -8.29 6.27 -8.83
CA ASP A 87 -7.28 6.05 -9.88
C ASP A 87 -7.18 7.28 -10.79
N TRP A 88 -8.31 7.93 -11.07
CA TRP A 88 -8.33 9.21 -11.79
C TRP A 88 -7.67 10.33 -10.98
N GLN A 89 -8.04 10.50 -9.70
CA GLN A 89 -7.49 11.55 -8.85
C GLN A 89 -5.97 11.43 -8.71
N SER A 90 -5.47 10.21 -8.47
CA SER A 90 -4.03 9.96 -8.36
C SER A 90 -3.31 10.21 -9.69
N CYS A 91 -3.89 9.83 -10.83
CA CYS A 91 -3.33 10.10 -12.15
C CYS A 91 -3.37 11.57 -12.60
N THR A 92 -4.01 12.46 -11.84
CA THR A 92 -4.15 13.87 -12.23
C THR A 92 -3.46 14.80 -11.24
N GLU A 93 -3.98 14.90 -10.03
CA GLU A 93 -3.58 15.94 -9.06
C GLU A 93 -3.06 15.36 -7.73
N MET A 94 -3.57 14.20 -7.32
CA MET A 94 -3.16 13.51 -6.08
C MET A 94 -1.98 12.56 -6.31
N VAL A 95 -0.94 13.06 -6.98
CA VAL A 95 0.28 12.28 -7.25
C VAL A 95 1.09 12.16 -5.96
N MET A 96 0.98 11.00 -5.30
CA MET A 96 1.71 10.71 -4.08
C MET A 96 2.86 9.75 -4.38
N PRO A 97 4.13 10.21 -4.33
CA PRO A 97 5.29 9.38 -4.65
C PRO A 97 5.60 8.41 -3.51
N MET A 98 4.85 7.30 -3.45
CA MET A 98 5.07 6.22 -2.49
C MET A 98 6.00 5.17 -3.08
N GLY A 99 7.15 4.97 -2.43
CA GLY A 99 8.14 3.97 -2.80
C GLY A 99 8.88 3.48 -1.57
N ARG A 100 9.70 2.46 -1.76
CA ARG A 100 10.49 1.83 -0.69
C ARG A 100 11.88 1.46 -1.20
N GLY A 101 12.91 1.89 -0.48
CA GLY A 101 14.31 1.63 -0.79
C GLY A 101 14.75 0.21 -0.45
N GLU A 102 16.05 -0.05 -0.58
CA GLU A 102 16.63 -1.39 -0.41
C GLU A 102 16.64 -1.88 1.03
N ASN A 103 16.90 -1.00 2.00
CA ASN A 103 17.10 -1.38 3.41
C ASN A 103 16.20 -0.62 4.39
N ASP A 104 15.24 0.15 3.88
CA ASP A 104 14.41 1.04 4.71
C ASP A 104 13.16 0.32 5.26
N THR A 105 12.82 -0.83 4.67
CA THR A 105 11.64 -1.62 5.02
C THR A 105 11.95 -3.11 4.98
N MET A 106 11.37 -3.87 5.89
CA MET A 106 10.31 -4.81 5.54
C MET A 106 10.37 -5.65 4.24
N PHE A 107 10.15 -4.93 3.13
CA PHE A 107 9.72 -5.46 1.84
C PHE A 107 10.82 -5.25 0.78
N GLN A 108 10.83 -6.03 -0.31
CA GLN A 108 11.90 -6.01 -1.33
C GLN A 108 11.87 -4.77 -2.22
N ALA A 109 12.87 -3.88 -2.22
CA ALA A 109 12.86 -2.57 -2.90
C ALA A 109 11.87 -2.38 -4.08
N LYS A 110 11.11 -1.29 -4.01
CA LYS A 110 10.20 -0.84 -5.07
C LYS A 110 10.17 0.70 -5.03
N PRO A 111 11.22 1.37 -5.53
CA PRO A 111 11.27 2.83 -5.56
C PRO A 111 10.15 3.39 -6.43
N PHE A 112 9.71 4.61 -6.14
CA PHE A 112 8.70 5.28 -6.95
C PHE A 112 9.30 5.68 -8.31
N ASP A 113 8.66 5.25 -9.39
CA ASP A 113 9.07 5.56 -10.77
C ASP A 113 8.02 6.46 -11.43
N MET A 114 8.34 7.74 -11.55
CA MET A 114 7.44 8.74 -12.14
C MET A 114 7.20 8.50 -13.64
N VAL A 115 8.17 7.94 -14.36
CA VAL A 115 8.05 7.68 -15.80
C VAL A 115 7.05 6.56 -16.03
N ASN A 116 7.20 5.44 -15.31
CA ASN A 116 6.24 4.34 -15.39
C ASN A 116 4.85 4.75 -14.87
N TYR A 117 4.79 5.51 -13.78
CA TYR A 117 3.54 6.06 -13.25
C TYR A 117 2.79 6.89 -14.29
N THR A 118 3.50 7.80 -14.98
CA THR A 118 2.93 8.64 -16.04
C THR A 118 2.41 7.80 -17.19
N LYS A 119 3.20 6.82 -17.66
CA LYS A 119 2.80 5.93 -18.75
C LYS A 119 1.53 5.14 -18.42
N GLU A 120 1.39 4.62 -17.21
CA GLU A 120 0.19 3.91 -16.77
C GLU A 120 -1.04 4.83 -16.78
N CYS A 121 -0.89 6.08 -16.34
CA CYS A 121 -1.96 7.08 -16.36
C CYS A 121 -2.37 7.49 -17.78
N GLU A 122 -1.40 7.67 -18.69
CA GLU A 122 -1.69 7.98 -20.09
C GLU A 122 -2.39 6.81 -20.79
N GLN A 123 -1.99 5.57 -20.49
CA GLN A 123 -2.62 4.37 -21.05
C GLN A 123 -4.07 4.19 -20.59
N VAL A 124 -4.34 4.40 -19.30
CA VAL A 124 -5.68 4.19 -18.76
C VAL A 124 -6.58 5.38 -19.04
N PHE A 125 -6.10 6.61 -18.82
CA PHE A 125 -6.94 7.80 -18.79
C PHE A 125 -6.63 8.84 -19.88
N GLY A 126 -5.50 8.70 -20.60
CA GLY A 126 -5.07 9.69 -21.59
C GLY A 126 -4.63 11.02 -20.97
N VAL A 127 -4.22 11.00 -19.70
CA VAL A 127 -3.81 12.20 -18.95
C VAL A 127 -2.39 12.06 -18.44
N THR A 128 -1.67 13.18 -18.42
CA THR A 128 -0.35 13.29 -17.82
C THR A 128 -0.50 13.84 -16.38
N PRO A 129 0.01 13.14 -15.35
CA PRO A 129 -0.09 13.59 -13.96
C PRO A 129 0.64 14.92 -13.71
N ARG A 130 0.11 15.75 -12.82
CA ARG A 130 0.66 17.05 -12.44
C ARG A 130 1.15 17.03 -10.98
N PRO A 131 2.35 16.46 -10.71
CA PRO A 131 2.80 16.20 -9.33
C PRO A 131 2.99 17.45 -8.46
N TYR A 132 3.24 18.60 -9.09
CA TYR A 132 3.44 19.85 -8.37
C TYR A 132 2.16 20.69 -8.22
N TRP A 133 1.04 20.27 -8.80
CA TRP A 133 -0.19 21.05 -8.77
C TRP A 133 -0.70 21.28 -7.33
N ALA A 134 -0.93 20.19 -6.59
CA ALA A 134 -1.41 20.27 -5.21
C ALA A 134 -0.49 21.07 -4.26
N PRO A 135 0.84 20.85 -4.20
CA PRO A 135 1.69 21.64 -3.32
C PRO A 135 1.80 23.11 -3.74
N ILE A 136 1.61 23.46 -5.02
CA ILE A 136 1.56 24.85 -5.48
C ILE A 136 0.25 25.52 -5.06
N GLU A 137 -0.88 24.85 -5.31
CA GLU A 137 -2.21 25.40 -5.05
C GLU A 137 -2.50 25.54 -3.56
N PHE A 138 -2.17 24.51 -2.77
CA PHE A 138 -2.45 24.45 -1.34
C PHE A 138 -1.26 24.85 -0.45
N GLY A 139 -0.16 25.27 -1.05
CA GLY A 139 1.01 25.83 -0.36
C GLY A 139 2.04 24.83 0.13
N GLY A 140 1.74 23.52 0.18
CA GLY A 140 2.70 22.49 0.59
C GLY A 140 3.35 22.82 1.93
N HIS A 141 4.66 23.00 1.97
CA HIS A 141 5.37 23.41 3.21
C HIS A 141 5.17 24.89 3.58
N ASP A 142 4.75 25.74 2.65
CA ASP A 142 4.37 27.14 2.87
C ASP A 142 2.86 27.30 3.12
N ILE A 143 2.26 26.29 3.75
CA ILE A 143 0.82 26.23 4.03
C ILE A 143 0.30 27.44 4.82
N LYS A 144 1.13 28.07 5.66
CA LYS A 144 0.75 29.25 6.45
C LYS A 144 0.36 30.43 5.55
N ASN A 145 1.14 30.70 4.51
CA ASN A 145 0.87 31.82 3.60
C ASN A 145 -0.41 31.61 2.78
N VAL A 146 -0.70 30.36 2.43
CA VAL A 146 -1.91 29.99 1.68
C VAL A 146 -3.14 30.01 2.58
N LEU A 147 -3.10 29.33 3.74
CA LEU A 147 -4.24 29.26 4.66
C LEU A 147 -4.62 30.63 5.21
N ASN A 148 -3.68 31.53 5.50
CA ASN A 148 -3.97 32.89 5.99
C ASN A 148 -4.96 33.66 5.09
N LYS A 149 -5.11 33.27 3.82
CA LYS A 149 -6.02 33.92 2.86
C LYS A 149 -7.46 33.41 2.95
N PHE A 150 -7.72 32.19 3.43
CA PHE A 150 -9.06 31.58 3.38
C PHE A 150 -9.43 30.63 4.53
N ALA A 151 -8.51 30.33 5.44
CA ALA A 151 -8.73 29.37 6.52
C ALA A 151 -8.04 29.80 7.82
N SER A 152 -8.64 29.44 8.95
CA SER A 152 -8.08 29.60 10.28
C SER A 152 -8.60 28.49 11.18
N ASN A 153 -7.99 28.33 12.38
CA ASN A 153 -8.43 27.39 13.41
C ASN A 153 -8.46 25.91 12.97
N ILE A 154 -7.42 25.47 12.27
CA ILE A 154 -7.26 24.07 11.84
C ILE A 154 -6.36 23.32 12.83
N ILE A 155 -6.81 22.13 13.26
CA ILE A 155 -6.01 21.19 14.06
C ILE A 155 -5.64 20.01 13.16
N PHE A 156 -4.34 19.76 12.98
CA PHE A 156 -3.82 18.56 12.32
C PHE A 156 -3.46 17.54 13.40
N SER A 157 -4.23 16.46 13.52
CA SER A 157 -3.93 15.36 14.45
C SER A 157 -3.45 14.12 13.70
N ASN A 158 -2.34 13.55 14.15
CA ASN A 158 -1.73 12.35 13.57
C ASN A 158 -1.42 11.33 14.65
N GLY A 159 -1.61 10.04 14.33
CA GLY A 159 -1.24 8.94 15.20
C GLY A 159 0.19 8.47 14.92
N LEU A 160 1.00 8.24 15.97
CA LEU A 160 2.38 7.74 15.82
C LEU A 160 2.49 6.37 15.13
N ARG A 161 1.40 5.59 15.12
CA ARG A 161 1.33 4.26 14.48
C ARG A 161 0.76 4.31 13.07
N ASP A 162 0.23 5.45 12.64
CA ASP A 162 -0.36 5.59 11.31
C ASP A 162 0.76 5.73 10.26
N PRO A 163 0.83 4.84 9.25
CA PRO A 163 1.82 4.94 8.19
C PRO A 163 1.70 6.23 7.36
N TYR A 164 0.57 6.95 7.39
CA TYR A 164 0.38 8.22 6.70
C TYR A 164 0.81 9.45 7.52
N SER A 165 1.14 9.29 8.80
CA SER A 165 1.44 10.40 9.71
C SER A 165 2.62 11.28 9.29
N SER A 166 3.57 10.73 8.53
CA SER A 166 4.72 11.48 7.99
C SER A 166 4.36 12.40 6.83
N GLY A 167 3.18 12.23 6.22
CA GLY A 167 2.69 13.07 5.12
C GLY A 167 1.83 14.24 5.57
N GLY A 168 1.52 14.33 6.87
CA GLY A 168 0.74 15.42 7.47
C GLY A 168 1.58 16.50 8.12
#